data_AF-A0A1I1AYC9-F1
#
_entry.id   AF-A0A1I1AYC9-F1
#
_cell.length_a   1.000
_cell.length_b   1.000
_cell.length_c   1.000
_cell.angle_alpha   90.00
_cell.angle_beta   90.00
_cell.angle_gamma   90.00
#
_symmetry.space_group_name_H-M   'P 1'
#
loop_
_entity.id
_entity.type
_entity.pdbx_description
1 polymer ?
#
loop_
_entity_poly.entity_id
_entity_poly.type
_entity_poly.pdbx_seq_one_letter_code
_entity_poly.pdbx_strand_id
1 'polypeptide(L)'
;GMTLNLRSHGVDATRQEIWGVLIAYNLVRLEMARTAEQVKCMPTEISFVLALHAFQFEMMHAAALNAQGNLPGLLKRMRERMILELNVYRPGRKFDRVTKAKPQRYPERRLRKPLT
;
A
#
# COMPACT_ATOMS: atom_id res chain seq x y z
N GLY A 1 16.50 3.00 -6.86
CA GLY A 1 16.02 2.37 -5.63
C GLY A 1 16.16 3.38 -4.51
N MET A 2 15.12 3.59 -3.71
CA MET A 2 15.25 4.42 -2.51
C MET A 2 16.12 3.66 -1.50
N THR A 3 17.24 4.25 -1.12
CA THR A 3 18.09 3.75 -0.04
C THR A 3 17.31 3.82 1.26
N LEU A 4 17.15 2.69 1.95
CA LEU A 4 16.48 2.57 3.23
C LEU A 4 17.37 3.22 4.30
N ASN A 5 17.28 4.54 4.43
CA ASN A 5 18.07 5.30 5.40
C ASN A 5 17.26 5.44 6.69
N LEU A 6 17.82 4.94 7.79
CA LEU A 6 17.34 5.22 9.14
C LEU A 6 17.50 6.74 9.41
N ARG A 7 16.54 7.34 10.11
CA ARG A 7 16.55 8.80 10.36
C ARG A 7 17.51 9.17 11.47
N SER A 8 17.66 8.27 12.44
CA SER A 8 18.52 8.43 13.59
C SER A 8 19.99 8.13 13.29
N HIS A 9 20.87 8.90 13.93
CA HIS A 9 22.33 8.72 13.85
C HIS A 9 22.94 8.13 15.14
N GLY A 10 22.19 8.06 16.25
CA GLY A 10 22.65 7.51 17.53
C GLY A 10 22.17 6.07 17.74
N VAL A 11 23.03 5.22 18.32
CA VAL A 11 22.80 3.77 18.47
C VAL A 11 21.46 3.45 19.15
N ASP A 12 21.13 4.12 20.25
CA ASP A 12 19.88 3.89 20.98
C ASP A 12 18.64 4.32 20.18
N ALA A 13 18.71 5.47 19.50
CA ALA A 13 17.64 5.95 18.64
C ALA A 13 17.44 5.03 17.43
N THR A 14 18.52 4.52 16.85
CA THR A 14 18.48 3.54 15.75
C THR A 14 17.82 2.24 16.20
N ARG A 15 18.14 1.77 17.40
CA ARG A 15 17.45 0.61 17.99
C ARG A 15 15.96 0.89 18.14
N GLN A 16 15.57 2.05 18.68
CA GLN A 16 14.17 2.44 18.81
C GLN A 16 13.45 2.48 17.45
N GLU A 17 14.07 3.03 16.42
CA GLU A 17 13.51 3.08 15.06
C GLU A 17 13.25 1.68 14.50
N ILE A 18 14.22 0.77 14.61
CA ILE A 18 14.08 -0.61 14.16
C ILE A 18 12.94 -1.31 14.91
N TRP A 19 12.89 -1.17 16.24
CA TRP A 19 11.80 -1.72 17.04
C TRP A 19 10.45 -1.13 16.67
N GLY A 20 10.37 0.17 16.41
CA GLY A 20 9.16 0.84 15.96
C GLY A 20 8.63 0.28 14.64
N VAL A 21 9.51 0.07 13.66
CA VAL A 21 9.15 -0.54 12.37
C VAL A 21 8.65 -1.97 12.54
N LEU A 22 9.34 -2.78 13.36
CA LEU A 22 8.95 -4.17 13.63
C LEU A 22 7.59 -4.24 14.34
N ILE A 23 7.35 -3.37 15.31
CA ILE A 23 6.06 -3.27 16.01
C ILE A 23 4.96 -2.90 15.01
N ALA A 24 5.18 -1.87 14.18
CA ALA A 24 4.20 -1.45 13.17
C ALA A 24 3.88 -2.59 12.18
N TYR A 25 4.89 -3.30 11.69
CA TYR A 25 4.71 -4.47 10.82
C TYR A 25 3.82 -5.55 11.48
N ASN A 26 4.13 -5.89 12.74
CA ASN A 26 3.39 -6.92 13.46
C ASN A 26 1.95 -6.49 13.77
N LEU A 27 1.71 -5.22 14.09
CA LEU A 27 0.36 -4.69 14.32
C LEU A 27 -0.49 -4.76 13.05
N VAL A 28 0.05 -4.35 11.90
CA VAL A 28 -0.65 -4.46 10.61
C VAL A 28 -0.96 -5.93 10.30
N ARG A 29 0.01 -6.84 10.49
CA ARG A 29 -0.20 -8.28 10.27
C ARG A 29 -1.23 -8.90 11.20
N LEU A 30 -1.27 -8.50 12.47
CA LEU A 30 -2.28 -8.93 13.43
C LEU A 30 -3.68 -8.51 12.99
N GLU A 31 -3.84 -7.26 12.58
CA GLU A 31 -5.14 -6.79 12.12
C GLU A 31 -5.57 -7.43 10.80
N MET A 32 -4.64 -7.69 9.88
CA MET A 32 -4.93 -8.49 8.68
C MET A 32 -5.44 -9.89 9.04
N ALA A 33 -4.81 -10.57 9.99
CA ALA A 33 -5.24 -11.90 10.43
C ALA A 33 -6.65 -11.87 11.05
N ARG A 34 -6.95 -10.86 11.88
CA ARG A 34 -8.27 -10.66 12.48
C ARG A 34 -9.34 -10.35 11.43
N THR A 35 -9.05 -9.50 10.46
CA THR A 35 -9.97 -9.23 9.34
C THR A 35 -10.21 -10.49 8.51
N ALA A 36 -9.15 -11.26 8.25
CA ALA A 36 -9.25 -12.50 7.48
C ALA A 36 -10.12 -13.56 8.17
N GLU A 37 -9.99 -13.68 9.49
CA GLU A 37 -10.85 -14.53 10.32
C GLU A 37 -12.32 -14.10 10.24
N GLN A 38 -12.60 -12.78 10.26
CA GLN A 38 -13.95 -12.23 10.14
C GLN A 38 -14.60 -12.55 8.78
N VAL A 39 -13.84 -12.53 7.69
CA VAL A 39 -14.34 -12.77 6.32
C VAL A 39 -14.16 -14.22 5.86
N LYS A 40 -13.53 -15.08 6.69
CA LYS A 40 -13.19 -16.48 6.36
C LYS A 40 -12.31 -16.59 5.10
N CYS A 41 -11.40 -15.64 4.91
CA CYS A 41 -10.42 -15.65 3.83
C CYS A 41 -9.01 -15.95 4.38
N MET A 42 -8.04 -16.22 3.51
CA MET A 42 -6.66 -16.37 3.96
C MET A 42 -6.05 -14.99 4.24
N PRO A 43 -5.25 -14.80 5.32
CA PRO A 43 -4.59 -13.52 5.59
C PRO A 43 -3.67 -13.03 4.45
N THR A 44 -3.25 -13.92 3.56
CA THR A 44 -2.45 -13.63 2.37
C THR A 44 -3.25 -13.01 1.22
N GLU A 45 -4.58 -13.11 1.24
CA GLU A 45 -5.45 -12.50 0.23
C GLU A 45 -5.65 -11.00 0.46
N ILE A 46 -5.40 -10.54 1.68
CA ILE A 46 -5.37 -9.11 2.01
C ILE A 46 -4.01 -8.54 1.61
N SER A 47 -4.00 -7.50 0.78
CA SER A 47 -2.76 -6.83 0.39
C SER A 47 -2.15 -6.08 1.58
N PHE A 48 -0.86 -6.34 1.87
CA PHE A 48 -0.15 -5.66 2.95
C PHE A 48 -0.07 -4.14 2.73
N VAL A 49 0.18 -3.69 1.50
CA VAL A 49 0.30 -2.25 1.17
C VAL A 49 -1.02 -1.53 1.43
N LEU A 50 -2.13 -2.16 1.04
CA LEU A 50 -3.47 -1.67 1.28
C LEU A 50 -3.78 -1.63 2.79
N ALA A 51 -3.50 -2.72 3.51
CA ALA A 51 -3.73 -2.79 4.94
C ALA A 51 -2.92 -1.71 5.70
N LEU A 52 -1.68 -1.49 5.29
CA LEU A 52 -0.82 -0.44 5.82
C LEU A 52 -1.40 0.97 5.54
N HIS A 53 -1.93 1.22 4.35
CA HIS A 53 -2.60 2.49 4.05
C HIS A 53 -3.88 2.70 4.87
N ALA A 54 -4.70 1.66 5.02
CA ALA A 54 -5.91 1.73 5.85
C ALA A 54 -5.56 2.02 7.32
N PHE A 55 -4.52 1.37 7.84
CA PHE A 55 -3.99 1.61 9.17
C PHE A 55 -3.50 3.05 9.35
N GLN A 56 -2.66 3.54 8.43
CA GLN A 56 -2.15 4.91 8.49
C GLN A 56 -3.27 5.95 8.41
N PHE A 57 -4.24 5.76 7.50
CA PHE A 57 -5.35 6.68 7.33
C PHE A 57 -6.16 6.84 8.62
N GLU A 58 -6.54 5.71 9.25
CA GLU A 58 -7.29 5.73 10.50
C GLU A 58 -6.45 6.32 11.64
N MET A 59 -5.18 5.93 11.79
CA MET A 59 -4.33 6.45 12.86
C MET A 59 -4.07 7.96 12.73
N MET A 60 -3.84 8.47 11.52
CA MET A 60 -3.74 9.91 11.29
C MET A 60 -5.06 10.62 11.60
N HIS A 61 -6.20 10.03 11.25
CA HIS A 61 -7.51 10.56 11.60
C HIS A 61 -7.73 10.59 13.12
N ALA A 62 -7.34 9.53 13.84
CA ALA A 62 -7.40 9.46 15.30
C ALA A 62 -6.57 10.56 15.97
N ALA A 63 -5.34 10.74 15.47
CA ALA A 63 -4.42 11.75 15.96
C ALA A 63 -4.96 13.17 15.70
N ALA A 64 -5.51 13.42 14.51
CA ALA A 64 -6.06 14.72 14.16
C ALA A 64 -7.29 15.11 15.02
N LEU A 65 -8.15 14.13 15.35
CA LEU A 65 -9.37 14.38 16.12
C LEU A 65 -9.19 14.22 17.64
N ASN A 66 -7.98 13.89 18.12
CA ASN A 66 -7.73 13.49 19.51
C ASN A 66 -8.70 12.39 20.01
N ALA A 67 -9.18 11.54 19.09
CA ALA A 67 -10.25 10.57 19.34
C ALA A 67 -9.71 9.26 19.93
N GLN A 68 -8.76 9.34 20.86
CA GLN A 68 -8.09 8.19 21.48
C GLN A 68 -9.06 7.32 22.29
N GLY A 69 -10.17 7.90 22.77
CA GLY A 69 -11.23 7.16 23.47
C GLY A 69 -12.06 6.24 22.56
N ASN A 70 -12.01 6.40 21.23
CA ASN A 70 -12.79 5.61 20.27
C ASN A 70 -11.92 4.69 19.40
N LEU A 71 -10.89 4.10 20.01
CA LEU A 71 -10.04 3.11 19.34
C LEU A 71 -10.83 1.90 18.80
N PRO A 72 -11.80 1.31 19.53
CA PRO A 72 -12.55 0.17 19.01
C PRO A 72 -13.34 0.49 17.73
N GLY A 73 -13.99 1.67 17.68
CA GLY A 73 -14.73 2.11 16.49
C GLY A 73 -13.81 2.38 15.32
N LEU A 74 -12.62 2.90 15.58
CA LEU A 74 -11.58 3.10 14.57
C LEU A 74 -11.07 1.79 13.99
N LEU A 75 -10.75 0.81 14.83
CA LEU A 75 -10.31 -0.50 14.37
C LEU A 75 -11.41 -1.19 13.56
N LYS A 76 -12.68 -1.05 13.95
CA LYS A 76 -13.81 -1.57 13.18
C LYS A 76 -13.84 -1.00 11.76
N ARG A 77 -13.80 0.33 11.61
CA ARG A 77 -13.77 0.99 10.29
C ARG A 77 -12.55 0.60 9.47
N MET A 78 -11.39 0.48 10.13
CA MET A 78 -10.16 0.03 9.50
C MET A 78 -10.33 -1.37 8.88
N ARG A 79 -10.91 -2.31 9.62
CA ARG A 79 -11.20 -3.67 9.13
C ARG A 79 -12.20 -3.63 8.00
N GLU A 80 -13.29 -2.86 8.12
CA GLU A 80 -14.29 -2.69 7.05
C GLU A 80 -13.65 -2.21 5.73
N ARG A 81 -12.72 -1.25 5.76
CA ARG A 81 -11.97 -0.82 4.57
C ARG A 81 -11.12 -1.94 3.98
N MET A 82 -10.43 -2.71 4.82
CA MET A 82 -9.61 -3.84 4.35
C MET A 82 -10.45 -4.90 3.63
N ILE A 83 -11.70 -5.10 4.06
CA ILE A 83 -12.63 -6.06 3.47
C ILE A 83 -13.10 -5.61 2.09
N LEU A 84 -13.44 -4.33 1.93
CA LEU A 84 -13.90 -3.76 0.65
C LEU A 84 -12.88 -3.88 -0.47
N GLU A 85 -11.60 -3.85 -0.10
CA GLU A 85 -10.47 -3.82 -1.02
C GLU A 85 -9.75 -5.18 -1.11
N LEU A 86 -10.44 -6.26 -0.74
CA LEU A 86 -9.94 -7.62 -0.91
C LEU A 86 -9.57 -7.90 -2.37
N ASN A 87 -8.42 -8.53 -2.57
CA ASN A 87 -7.93 -8.81 -3.90
C ASN A 87 -8.77 -9.93 -4.53
N VAL A 88 -9.75 -9.56 -5.34
CA VAL A 88 -10.63 -10.53 -6.01
C VAL A 88 -9.81 -11.27 -7.06
N TYR A 89 -9.63 -12.59 -6.86
CA TYR A 89 -9.08 -13.45 -7.91
C TYR A 89 -9.95 -13.33 -9.16
N ARG A 90 -9.35 -12.90 -10.28
CA ARG A 90 -10.05 -12.76 -11.56
C ARG A 90 -9.69 -13.94 -12.46
N PRO A 91 -10.46 -15.05 -12.42
CA PRO A 91 -10.19 -16.22 -13.27
C PRO A 91 -10.20 -15.84 -14.75
N GLY A 92 -9.31 -16.46 -15.53
CA GLY A 92 -9.20 -16.26 -16.98
C GLY A 92 -8.27 -15.13 -17.43
N ARG A 93 -7.66 -14.38 -16.50
CA ARG A 93 -6.64 -13.39 -16.87
C ARG A 93 -5.32 -14.07 -17.21
N LYS A 94 -5.07 -14.30 -18.51
CA LYS A 94 -3.80 -14.78 -19.04
C LYS A 94 -2.99 -13.60 -19.58
N PHE A 95 -1.80 -13.37 -19.04
CA PHE A 95 -0.85 -12.42 -19.61
C PHE A 95 0.27 -13.21 -20.29
N ASP A 96 0.05 -13.57 -21.54
CA ASP A 96 1.11 -14.19 -22.32
C ASP A 96 2.26 -13.20 -22.48
N ARG A 97 3.49 -13.67 -22.27
CA ARG A 97 4.68 -12.84 -22.40
C ARG A 97 4.86 -12.50 -23.87
N VAL A 98 4.39 -11.32 -24.28
CA VAL A 98 4.53 -10.81 -25.65
C VAL A 98 5.52 -9.65 -25.67
N THR A 99 6.46 -9.68 -26.62
CA THR A 99 7.33 -8.54 -26.90
C THR A 99 6.48 -7.44 -27.53
N LYS A 100 6.32 -6.29 -26.86
CA LYS A 100 5.66 -5.13 -27.46
C LYS A 100 6.35 -4.77 -28.77
N ALA A 101 5.57 -4.44 -29.79
CA ALA A 101 6.14 -3.91 -31.03
C ALA A 101 6.98 -2.66 -30.73
N LYS A 102 8.05 -2.45 -31.51
CA LYS A 102 8.85 -1.22 -31.40
C LYS A 102 7.91 -0.02 -31.61
N PRO A 103 7.94 1.01 -30.73
CA PRO A 103 7.09 2.18 -30.89
C PRO A 103 7.40 2.86 -32.23
N GLN A 104 6.40 2.98 -33.10
CA GLN A 104 6.52 3.80 -34.30
C GLN A 104 6.26 5.27 -33.94
N ARG A 105 7.02 6.18 -34.54
CA ARG A 105 6.72 7.61 -34.45
C ARG A 105 5.42 7.89 -35.19
N TYR A 106 4.56 8.72 -34.60
CA TYR A 106 3.37 9.22 -35.28
C TYR A 106 3.76 9.97 -36.56
N PRO A 107 2.94 9.90 -37.62
CA PRO A 107 3.21 10.66 -38.83
C PRO A 107 3.16 12.15 -38.54
N GLU A 108 4.30 12.84 -38.70
CA GLU A 108 4.41 14.28 -38.58
C GLU A 108 4.31 14.94 -39.96
N ARG A 109 3.51 16.01 -40.08
CA ARG A 109 3.44 16.83 -41.29
C ARG A 109 4.72 17.65 -41.42
N ARG A 110 5.61 17.29 -42.34
CA ARG A 110 6.80 18.09 -42.66
C ARG A 110 6.40 19.26 -43.56
N LEU A 111 6.41 20.47 -43.01
CA LEU A 111 6.32 21.70 -43.79
C LEU A 111 7.64 21.88 -44.56
N ARG A 112 7.58 21.96 -45.89
CA ARG A 112 8.76 22.31 -46.70
C ARG A 112 9.10 23.77 -46.43
N LYS A 113 10.33 24.05 -45.99
CA LYS A 113 10.82 25.43 -45.93
C LYS A 113 10.97 25.96 -47.36
N PRO A 114 10.53 27.19 -47.68
CA PRO A 114 10.79 27.78 -48.98
C PRO A 114 12.31 27.94 -49.16
N LEU A 115 12.80 27.53 -50.32
CA LEU A 115 14.18 27.79 -50.74
C LEU A 115 14.29 29.31 -50.88
N THR A 116 15.16 29.91 -50.06
CA THR A 116 15.51 31.34 -50.16
C THR A 116 16.45 31.53 -51.33
#